data_AF-A0A6A0AIU8-F1
#
_entry.id   AF-A0A6A0AIU8-F1
#
_cell.length_a   1.000
_cell.length_b   1.000
_cell.length_c   1.000
_cell.angle_alpha   90.00
_cell.angle_beta   90.00
_cell.angle_gamma   90.00
#
_symmetry.space_group_name_H-M   'P 1'
#
loop_
_entity.id
_entity.type
_entity.pdbx_description
1 polymer ?
#
loop_
_entity_poly.entity_id
_entity_poly.type
_entity_poly.pdbx_seq_one_letter_code
_entity_poly.pdbx_strand_id
1 'polypeptide(L)' 'MTVALAVICIEISSDVHMLLPVLVAVLTAKWVADAVSHSLYHGLLAVNKYSLDLIPVSMVMHSPVVTLRHQMK' A
#
# COMPACT_ATOMS: atom_id res chain seq x y z
N MET A 1 6.30 -0.29 3.98
CA MET A 1 5.66 -0.02 5.29
C MET A 1 6.36 1.15 5.98
N THR A 2 5.70 1.91 6.85
CA THR A 2 6.29 3.07 7.57
C THR A 2 5.97 3.02 9.06
N VAL A 3 4.76 3.42 9.44
CA VAL A 3 4.36 3.57 10.85
C VAL A 3 4.28 2.22 11.56
N ALA A 4 3.74 1.20 10.90
CA ALA A 4 3.67 -0.15 11.47
C ALA A 4 5.06 -0.71 11.85
N LEU A 5 6.09 -0.49 11.01
CA LEU A 5 7.44 -0.93 11.31
C LEU A 5 8.03 -0.20 12.51
N ALA A 6 7.84 1.13 12.58
CA ALA A 6 8.30 1.92 13.70
C ALA A 6 7.66 1.46 15.03
N VAL A 7 6.35 1.20 15.03
CA VAL A 7 5.62 0.69 16.20
C VAL A 7 6.14 -0.69 16.62
N ILE A 8 6.35 -1.62 15.67
CA ILE A 8 6.90 -2.94 15.98
C ILE A 8 8.30 -2.83 16.62
N CYS A 9 9.18 -1.97 16.11
CA CYS A 9 10.51 -1.76 16.69
C CYS A 9 10.46 -1.23 18.13
N ILE A 10 9.50 -0.36 18.42
CA ILE A 10 9.29 0.20 19.76
C ILE A 10 8.74 -0.87 20.70
N GLU A 11 7.76 -1.64 20.25
CA GLU A 11 7.15 -2.72 21.04
C GLU A 11 8.21 -3.77 21.42
N ILE A 12 9.09 -4.13 20.49
CA ILE A 12 10.20 -5.07 20.75
C ILE A 12 11.23 -4.48 21.72
N SER A 13 11.52 -3.19 21.62
CA SER A 13 12.49 -2.53 22.50
C SER A 13 11.92 -2.18 23.89
N SER A 14 10.59 -2.20 24.04
CA SER A 14 9.87 -1.80 25.25
C SER A 14 10.16 -0.36 25.73
N ASP A 15 10.66 0.50 24.83
CA ASP A 15 11.13 1.84 25.17
C ASP A 15 10.46 2.91 24.31
N VAL A 16 9.39 3.49 24.86
CA VAL A 16 8.48 4.39 24.11
C VAL A 16 9.11 5.76 23.84
N HIS A 17 10.10 6.18 24.64
CA HIS A 17 10.79 7.46 24.43
C HIS A 17 11.54 7.52 23.09
N MET A 18 11.92 6.37 22.54
CA MET A 18 12.58 6.25 21.24
C MET A 18 11.60 6.35 20.05
N LEU A 19 10.30 6.56 20.29
CA LEU A 19 9.29 6.55 19.24
C LEU A 19 9.54 7.59 18.15
N LEU A 20 9.78 8.84 18.56
CA LEU A 20 9.98 9.95 17.62
C LEU A 20 11.26 9.80 16.78
N PRO A 21 12.45 9.51 17.37
CA PRO A 21 13.66 9.31 16.56
C PRO A 21 13.57 8.09 15.64
N VAL A 22 12.96 6.98 16.08
CA VAL A 22 12.76 5.79 15.24
C VAL A 22 11.82 6.10 14.07
N LEU A 23 10.74 6.85 14.31
CA LEU A 23 9.82 7.26 13.26
C LEU A 23 10.53 8.10 12.18
N VAL A 24 11.31 9.10 12.59
CA VAL A 24 12.06 9.97 11.66
C VAL A 24 13.11 9.17 10.88
N ALA A 25 13.83 8.26 11.53
CA ALA A 25 14.78 7.38 10.86
C ALA A 25 14.11 6.49 9.80
N VAL A 26 12.98 5.86 10.12
CA VAL A 26 12.25 5.01 9.18
C VAL A 26 11.66 5.82 8.02
N LEU A 27 11.17 7.03 8.27
CA LEU A 27 10.62 7.90 7.23
C LEU A 27 11.70 8.39 6.26
N THR A 28 12.85 8.82 6.78
CA THR A 28 13.98 9.26 5.94
C THR A 28 14.57 8.12 5.12
N ALA A 29 14.78 6.95 5.74
CA ALA A 29 15.22 5.75 5.02
C ALA A 29 14.26 5.36 3.90
N LYS A 30 12.95 5.41 4.17
CA LYS A 30 11.96 5.11 3.13
C LYS A 30 11.96 6.14 2.01
N TRP A 31 12.09 7.43 2.32
CA TRP A 31 12.20 8.49 1.31
C TRP A 31 13.35 8.23 0.34
N VAL A 32 14.53 7.87 0.87
CA VAL A 32 15.69 7.52 0.05
C VAL A 32 15.44 6.24 -0.75
N ALA A 33 14.84 5.22 -0.12
CA ALA A 33 14.56 3.96 -0.78
C ALA A 33 13.56 4.09 -1.94
N ASP A 34 12.48 4.87 -1.75
CA ASP A 34 11.45 5.13 -2.76
C ASP A 34 12.02 5.93 -3.95
N ALA A 35 13.06 6.75 -3.73
CA ALA A 35 13.76 7.47 -4.81
C ALA A 35 14.68 6.56 -5.64
N VAL A 36 15.20 5.48 -5.05
CA VAL A 36 16.14 4.56 -5.71
C VAL A 36 15.42 3.37 -6.35
N SER A 37 14.38 2.86 -5.70
CA SER A 37 13.80 1.56 -6.06
C SER A 37 12.33 1.46 -5.69
N HIS A 38 11.61 0.61 -6.43
CA HIS A 38 10.24 0.25 -6.06
C HIS A 38 10.23 -0.69 -4.85
N SER A 39 9.15 -0.68 -4.05
CA SER A 39 9.08 -1.55 -2.86
C SER A 39 9.26 -3.02 -3.21
N LEU A 40 10.02 -3.74 -2.39
CA LEU A 40 10.40 -5.14 -2.61
C LEU A 40 9.18 -6.05 -2.83
N TYR A 41 8.15 -5.91 -1.99
CA TYR A 41 6.92 -6.71 -2.12
C TYR A 41 6.20 -6.46 -3.44
N HIS A 42 6.17 -5.22 -3.90
CA HIS A 42 5.53 -4.90 -5.16
C HIS A 42 6.39 -5.32 -6.37
N GLY A 43 7.71 -5.28 -6.26
CA GLY A 43 8.60 -5.91 -7.24
C GLY A 43 8.37 -7.42 -7.36
N LEU A 44 8.21 -8.12 -6.24
CA LEU A 44 7.87 -9.55 -6.21
C LEU A 44 6.48 -9.85 -6.80
N LEU A 45 5.49 -8.97 -6.57
CA LEU A 45 4.16 -9.10 -7.17
C LEU A 45 4.20 -8.97 -8.70
N ALA A 46 5.01 -8.04 -9.22
CA ALA A 46 5.22 -7.89 -10.65
C ALA A 46 5.86 -9.14 -11.28
N VAL A 47 6.81 -9.78 -10.58
CA VAL A 47 7.43 -11.05 -11.03
C VAL A 47 6.40 -12.19 -11.06
N ASN A 48 5.47 -12.22 -10.10
CA ASN A 48 4.42 -13.23 -10.02
C ASN A 48 3.17 -12.92 -10.89
N LYS A 49 3.23 -11.93 -11.79
CA LYS A 49 2.14 -11.52 -12.71
C LYS A 49 0.86 -10.99 -12.04
N TYR A 50 0.87 -10.73 -10.73
CA TYR A 50 -0.26 -10.13 -10.01
C TYR A 50 -0.08 -8.61 -9.95
N SER A 51 -0.15 -7.96 -11.12
CA SER A 51 -0.10 -6.49 -11.18
C SER A 51 -1.52 -5.94 -11.04
N LEU A 52 -1.84 -5.33 -9.91
CA LEU A 52 -3.19 -4.79 -9.63
C LEU A 52 -3.43 -3.41 -10.27
N ASP A 53 -2.38 -2.76 -10.76
CA ASP A 53 -2.41 -1.31 -11.07
C ASP A 53 -2.69 -0.98 -12.55
N LEU A 54 -2.68 -1.99 -13.44
CA LEU A 54 -2.75 -1.77 -14.90
C LEU A 54 -4.02 -2.33 -15.58
N ILE A 55 -5.05 -2.70 -14.83
CA ILE A 55 -6.26 -3.28 -15.43
C ILE A 55 -7.25 -2.14 -15.75
N PRO A 56 -7.52 -1.84 -17.04
CA PRO A 56 -8.50 -0.82 -17.39
C PRO A 56 -9.88 -1.23 -16.88
N VAL A 57 -10.67 -0.26 -16.41
CA VAL A 57 -12.01 -0.48 -15.86
C VAL A 57 -12.92 -1.23 -16.85
N SER A 58 -12.74 -1.03 -18.16
CA SER A 58 -13.48 -1.77 -19.20
C SER A 58 -13.24 -3.28 -19.18
N MET A 59 -12.11 -3.74 -18.65
CA MET A 59 -11.77 -5.16 -18.50
C MET A 59 -12.28 -5.74 -17.18
N VAL A 60 -12.46 -4.92 -16.14
CA VAL A 60 -12.96 -5.33 -14.83
C VAL A 60 -14.49 -5.29 -14.77
N MET A 61 -15.10 -4.35 -15.48
CA MET A 61 -16.54 -4.14 -15.45
C MET A 61 -17.27 -5.33 -16.09
N HIS A 62 -18.13 -5.99 -15.33
CA HIS A 62 -18.99 -7.05 -15.84
C HIS A 62 -20.09 -6.42 -16.73
N SER A 63 -20.10 -6.77 -18.02
CA SER A 63 -21.14 -6.38 -18.98
C SER A 63 -21.75 -7.65 -19.57
N PRO A 64 -23.08 -7.79 -19.64
CA PRO A 64 -24.14 -6.78 -19.46
C PRO A 64 -24.55 -6.51 -17.99
N VAL A 65 -24.99 -5.27 -17.70
CA VAL A 65 -25.46 -4.85 -16.36
C VAL A 65 -26.99 -4.91 -16.29
N VAL A 66 -27.53 -5.45 -15.20
CA VAL A 66 -28.98 -5.46 -14.93
C VAL A 66 -29.40 -4.11 -14.36
N THR A 67 -30.25 -3.37 -15.09
CA THR A 67 -30.77 -2.05 -14.66
C THR A 67 -32.24 -2.14 -14.25
N LEU A 68 -32.61 -1.57 -13.10
CA LEU A 68 -34.00 -1.38 -12.69
C LEU A 68 -34.44 0.05 -13.03
N ARG A 69 -35.53 0.21 -13.78
CA ARG A 69 -36.07 1.52 -14.18
C ARG A 69 -36.94 2.09 -13.05
N HIS A 70 -36.59 3.28 -12.57
CA HIS A 70 -37.43 4.00 -11.61
C HIS A 70 -38.70 4.54 -12.31
N GLN A 71 -39.87 4.16 -11.79
CA GLN A 71 -41.18 4.64 -12.25
C GLN A 71 -41.68 5.67 -11.22
N MET A 72 -41.60 6.96 -11.53
CA MET A 72 -42.26 8.00 -10.74
C MET A 72 -43.71 8.12 -11.23
N LYS A 73 -44.65 7.97 -10.29
CA LYS A 73 -46.09 8.17 -10.50
C LYS A 73 -46.44 9.65 -10.58
#